data_AF-A0A661ZE24-F1
#
_entry.id   AF-A0A661ZE24-F1
#
_cell.length_a   1.000
_cell.length_b   1.000
_cell.length_c   1.000
_cell.angle_alpha   90.00
_cell.angle_beta   90.00
_cell.angle_gamma   90.00
#
_symmetry.space_group_name_H-M   'P 1'
#
loop_
_entity.id
_entity.type
_entity.pdbx_description
1 polymer ?
#
loop_
_entity_poly.entity_id
_entity_poly.type
_entity_poly.pdbx_seq_one_letter_code
_entity_poly.pdbx_strand_id
1 'polypeptide(L)'
;MQKQMNNKIMNDTTTICNPQIKSTHEEFETEFITVKNSNTQKDTDNKKIKLLSLFSGCGGLDLGLLGGFNFKNRKFDKNNFEIVFSNDFDKAATKVYDANYNYFKHNITEKDIAEIKHDEVPDFDFLVGGFPCQPFSNAGLRKGISDSRGTLFENAIEMFKISIEKGRKPIGFMFENVRGI
;
A
#
# COMPACT_ATOMS: atom_id res chain seq x y z
N MET A 1 41.70 -28.26 -8.40
CA MET A 1 41.07 -27.99 -9.70
C MET A 1 39.96 -26.96 -9.48
N GLN A 2 40.27 -25.67 -9.65
CA GLN A 2 39.31 -24.57 -9.47
C GLN A 2 38.34 -24.54 -10.65
N LYS A 3 37.04 -24.57 -10.38
CA LYS A 3 35.98 -24.42 -11.39
C LYS A 3 35.56 -22.95 -11.38
N GLN A 4 35.97 -22.20 -12.39
CA GLN A 4 35.47 -20.85 -12.66
C GLN A 4 33.98 -20.96 -13.00
N MET A 5 33.11 -20.31 -12.22
CA MET A 5 31.72 -20.06 -12.61
C MET A 5 31.64 -18.68 -13.25
N ASN A 6 31.42 -18.67 -14.57
CA ASN A 6 31.11 -17.48 -15.34
C ASN A 6 29.71 -16.98 -14.95
N ASN A 7 29.64 -15.79 -14.34
CA ASN A 7 28.38 -15.08 -14.18
C ASN A 7 27.92 -14.54 -15.55
N LYS A 8 26.87 -15.15 -16.08
CA LYS A 8 26.16 -14.69 -17.28
C LYS A 8 25.44 -13.38 -16.93
N ILE A 9 25.87 -12.27 -17.53
CA ILE A 9 25.21 -10.96 -17.42
C ILE A 9 23.80 -11.10 -18.04
N MET A 10 22.76 -11.00 -17.22
CA MET A 10 21.39 -10.80 -17.68
C MET A 10 21.21 -9.31 -17.98
N ASN A 11 20.95 -8.99 -19.25
CA ASN A 11 20.60 -7.64 -19.67
C ASN A 11 19.08 -7.48 -19.48
N ASP A 12 18.65 -6.88 -18.37
CA ASP A 12 17.24 -6.57 -18.14
C ASP A 12 16.82 -5.40 -19.03
N THR A 13 15.98 -5.68 -20.02
CA THR A 13 15.40 -4.68 -20.92
C THR A 13 14.06 -4.26 -20.33
N THR A 14 13.93 -2.99 -19.93
CA THR A 14 12.63 -2.42 -19.53
C THR A 14 11.94 -1.82 -20.75
N THR A 15 10.78 -2.36 -21.08
CA THR A 15 9.93 -1.85 -22.15
C THR A 15 9.00 -0.77 -21.59
N ILE A 16 9.12 0.46 -22.10
CA ILE A 16 8.23 1.57 -21.73
C ILE A 16 7.24 1.78 -22.89
N CYS A 17 5.94 1.75 -22.58
CA CYS A 17 4.89 2.07 -23.55
C CYS A 17 4.67 3.58 -23.57
N ASN A 18 4.87 4.24 -24.72
CA ASN A 18 4.59 5.66 -24.88
C ASN A 18 3.55 5.86 -26.00
N PRO A 19 2.26 5.97 -25.67
CA PRO A 19 1.24 6.15 -26.69
C PRO A 19 1.29 7.58 -27.26
N GLN A 20 1.63 7.71 -28.54
CA GLN A 20 1.47 8.96 -29.29
C GLN A 20 0.06 9.00 -29.90
N ILE A 21 -0.73 10.02 -29.54
CA ILE A 21 -2.07 10.22 -30.08
C ILE A 21 -1.96 10.85 -31.47
N LYS A 22 -2.31 10.11 -32.53
CA LYS A 22 -2.64 10.70 -33.83
C LYS A 22 -4.16 10.64 -34.02
N SER A 23 -4.73 11.77 -34.40
CA SER A 23 -6.17 11.94 -34.60
C SER A 23 -6.70 11.05 -35.72
N THR A 24 -7.97 10.66 -35.57
CA THR A 24 -8.90 10.03 -36.52
C THR A 24 -8.66 8.57 -36.89
N HIS A 25 -9.55 7.72 -36.36
CA HIS A 25 -9.94 6.37 -36.78
C HIS A 25 -8.89 5.53 -37.55
N GLU A 26 -8.06 4.76 -36.84
CA GLU A 26 -7.59 3.42 -37.20
C GLU A 26 -6.66 2.84 -36.11
N GLU A 27 -6.40 1.54 -36.19
CA GLU A 27 -5.81 0.63 -35.21
C GLU A 27 -4.57 1.16 -34.44
N PHE A 28 -4.51 0.83 -33.14
CA PHE A 28 -3.36 1.11 -32.29
C PHE A 28 -2.21 0.15 -32.59
N GLU A 29 -1.29 0.54 -33.48
CA GLU A 29 0.03 -0.11 -33.54
C GLU A 29 0.95 0.49 -32.44
N THR A 30 1.47 -0.39 -31.58
CA THR A 30 2.42 -0.02 -30.52
C THR A 30 3.84 -0.29 -31.00
N GLU A 31 4.63 0.76 -31.25
CA GLU A 31 6.08 0.63 -31.46
C GLU A 31 6.80 0.53 -30.11
N PHE A 32 7.57 -0.54 -29.93
CA PHE A 32 8.39 -0.77 -28.75
C PHE A 32 9.77 -0.11 -28.91
N ILE A 33 10.01 1.00 -28.22
CA ILE A 33 11.36 1.60 -28.13
C ILE A 33 12.14 0.88 -27.03
N THR A 34 13.19 0.16 -27.43
CA THR A 34 14.12 -0.47 -26.48
C THR A 34 15.15 0.54 -25.98
N VAL A 35 15.01 0.99 -24.73
CA VAL A 35 16.02 1.83 -24.07
C VAL A 35 17.02 0.92 -23.34
N LYS A 36 18.28 0.92 -23.78
CA LYS A 36 19.38 0.28 -23.05
C LYS A 36 19.87 1.24 -21.97
N ASN A 37 19.42 1.08 -20.72
CA ASN A 37 20.05 1.77 -19.60
C ASN A 37 21.25 0.96 -19.10
N SER A 38 22.44 1.35 -19.55
CA SER A 38 23.70 0.94 -18.95
C SER A 38 24.00 1.83 -17.74
N ASN A 39 24.15 1.20 -16.57
CA ASN A 39 24.59 1.73 -15.28
C ASN A 39 23.51 2.25 -14.33
N THR A 40 23.11 1.37 -13.40
CA THR A 40 22.79 1.79 -12.04
C THR A 40 23.58 0.92 -11.07
N GLN A 41 24.48 1.57 -10.34
CA GLN A 41 25.28 1.00 -9.27
C GLN A 41 24.37 0.40 -8.19
N LYS A 42 24.77 -0.78 -7.69
CA LYS A 42 24.24 -1.41 -6.48
C LYS A 42 24.63 -0.55 -5.27
N ASP A 43 23.79 0.40 -4.92
CA ASP A 43 23.74 0.99 -3.58
C ASP A 43 22.28 1.02 -3.15
N THR A 44 21.82 -0.04 -2.49
CA THR A 44 20.59 0.02 -1.70
C THR A 44 20.87 -0.62 -0.37
N ASP A 45 21.10 0.21 0.65
CA ASP A 45 20.74 -0.17 2.00
C ASP A 45 19.34 -0.76 1.95
N ASN A 46 19.15 -1.92 2.58
CA ASN A 46 17.88 -2.65 2.63
C ASN A 46 16.86 -1.91 3.51
N LYS A 47 16.55 -0.66 3.15
CA LYS A 47 15.61 0.21 3.86
C LYS A 47 14.21 -0.34 3.61
N LYS A 48 13.53 -0.71 4.68
CA LYS A 48 12.14 -1.16 4.58
C LYS A 48 11.22 0.02 4.27
N ILE A 49 10.14 -0.26 3.56
CA ILE A 49 9.06 0.69 3.28
C ILE A 49 8.15 0.75 4.51
N LYS A 50 8.09 1.91 5.15
CA LYS A 50 7.27 2.14 6.34
C LYS A 50 5.80 2.27 5.97
N LEU A 51 4.96 1.43 6.58
CA LEU A 51 3.55 1.31 6.29
C LEU A 51 2.72 1.96 7.41
N LEU A 52 1.89 2.92 7.02
CA LEU A 52 0.76 3.41 7.79
C LEU A 52 -0.48 2.62 7.39
N SER A 53 -1.01 1.79 8.28
CA SER A 53 -2.24 1.02 8.04
C SER A 53 -3.42 1.62 8.80
N LEU A 54 -4.43 2.11 8.08
CA LEU A 54 -5.64 2.68 8.68
C LEU A 54 -6.81 1.73 8.47
N PHE A 55 -7.70 1.62 9.47
CA PHE A 55 -8.83 0.68 9.41
C PHE A 55 -8.34 -0.76 9.19
N SER A 56 -7.33 -1.17 9.95
CA SER A 56 -6.59 -2.41 9.68
C SER A 56 -7.42 -3.68 9.93
N GLY A 57 -8.52 -3.57 10.69
CA GLY A 57 -9.33 -4.69 11.13
C GLY A 57 -8.47 -5.78 11.78
N CYS A 58 -8.68 -7.02 11.37
CA CYS A 58 -7.88 -8.16 11.83
C CYS A 58 -6.50 -8.28 11.13
N GLY A 59 -6.11 -7.31 10.30
CA GLY A 59 -4.79 -7.26 9.65
C GLY A 59 -4.69 -8.04 8.33
N GLY A 60 -5.81 -8.28 7.63
CA GLY A 60 -5.79 -9.02 6.36
C GLY A 60 -5.02 -8.29 5.24
N LEU A 61 -5.23 -6.99 5.11
CA LEU A 61 -4.55 -6.15 4.12
C LEU A 61 -3.06 -5.99 4.45
N ASP A 62 -2.76 -5.81 5.73
CA ASP A 62 -1.41 -5.76 6.29
C ASP A 62 -0.64 -7.04 5.99
N LEU A 63 -1.22 -8.20 6.29
CA LEU A 63 -0.61 -9.50 6.00
C LEU A 63 -0.39 -9.70 4.50
N GLY A 64 -1.33 -9.25 3.67
CA GLY A 64 -1.21 -9.27 2.22
C GLY A 64 -0.01 -8.45 1.72
N LEU A 65 0.20 -7.25 2.27
CA LEU A 65 1.34 -6.41 1.93
C LEU A 65 2.66 -6.92 2.49
N LEU A 66 2.70 -7.38 3.74
CA LEU A 66 3.90 -7.92 4.37
C LEU A 66 4.36 -9.24 3.73
N GLY A 67 3.41 -10.07 3.28
CA GLY A 67 3.70 -11.44 2.85
C GLY A 67 4.25 -12.29 4.00
N GLY A 68 5.05 -13.31 3.67
CA GLY A 68 5.69 -14.17 4.66
C GLY A 68 4.76 -15.20 5.32
N PHE A 69 3.71 -15.62 4.62
CA PHE A 69 2.75 -16.63 5.10
C PHE A 69 2.55 -17.75 4.09
N ASN A 70 1.94 -18.86 4.54
CA ASN A 70 1.57 -19.98 3.68
C ASN A 70 0.04 -20.09 3.64
N PHE A 71 -0.50 -20.34 2.45
CA PHE A 71 -1.94 -20.58 2.26
C PHE A 71 -2.17 -21.56 1.12
N LYS A 72 -2.98 -22.61 1.35
CA LYS A 72 -3.37 -23.63 0.35
C LYS A 72 -2.21 -24.12 -0.53
N ASN A 73 -1.23 -24.79 0.09
CA ASN A 73 -0.02 -25.33 -0.57
C ASN A 73 0.83 -24.30 -1.34
N ARG A 74 0.65 -23.02 -1.08
CA ARG A 74 1.46 -21.93 -1.65
C ARG A 74 2.14 -21.15 -0.54
N LYS A 75 3.39 -20.76 -0.79
CA LYS A 75 4.16 -19.84 0.04
C LYS A 75 4.10 -18.45 -0.58
N PHE A 76 3.82 -17.45 0.23
CA PHE A 76 3.91 -16.04 -0.11
C PHE A 76 5.19 -15.52 0.53
N ASP A 77 6.16 -15.12 -0.30
CA ASP A 77 7.42 -14.59 0.21
C ASP A 77 7.21 -13.26 0.94
N LYS A 78 8.15 -12.94 1.82
CA LYS A 78 8.10 -11.70 2.60
C LYS A 78 8.48 -10.52 1.71
N ASN A 79 7.66 -9.48 1.73
CA ASN A 79 7.91 -8.23 1.03
C ASN A 79 8.67 -7.24 1.93
N ASN A 80 9.20 -6.17 1.32
CA ASN A 80 10.02 -5.18 2.00
C ASN A 80 9.21 -4.07 2.72
N PHE A 81 8.18 -4.45 3.46
CA PHE A 81 7.35 -3.53 4.25
C PHE A 81 7.57 -3.74 5.76
N GLU A 82 7.42 -2.66 6.53
CA GLU A 82 7.23 -2.71 7.99
C GLU A 82 6.09 -1.82 8.42
N ILE A 83 5.25 -2.31 9.32
CA ILE A 83 4.18 -1.52 9.91
C ILE A 83 4.80 -0.61 10.96
N VAL A 84 4.63 0.69 10.77
CA VAL A 84 5.06 1.71 11.75
C VAL A 84 3.89 2.27 12.54
N PHE A 85 2.69 2.14 12.00
CA PHE A 85 1.46 2.51 12.66
C PHE A 85 0.30 1.71 12.09
N SER A 86 -0.59 1.27 12.98
CA SER A 86 -1.88 0.70 12.58
C SER A 86 -2.98 1.14 13.54
N ASN A 87 -4.21 1.31 13.04
CA ASN A 87 -5.37 1.57 13.88
C ASN A 87 -6.61 0.81 13.42
N ASP A 88 -7.44 0.46 14.40
CA ASP A 88 -8.84 0.11 14.20
C ASP A 88 -9.61 0.47 15.49
N PHE A 89 -10.91 0.75 15.37
CA PHE A 89 -11.74 1.08 16.53
C PHE A 89 -12.48 -0.16 17.07
N ASP A 90 -12.61 -1.23 16.26
CA ASP A 90 -13.29 -2.45 16.67
C ASP A 90 -12.41 -3.30 17.59
N LYS A 91 -12.82 -3.37 18.86
CA LYS A 91 -12.12 -4.11 19.91
C LYS A 91 -11.96 -5.61 19.65
N ALA A 92 -12.85 -6.23 18.89
CA ALA A 92 -12.70 -7.65 18.56
C ALA A 92 -11.63 -7.83 17.49
N ALA A 93 -11.62 -6.96 16.47
CA ALA A 93 -10.62 -6.94 15.42
C ALA A 93 -9.21 -6.67 15.97
N THR A 94 -9.06 -5.67 16.84
CA THR A 94 -7.76 -5.33 17.46
C THR A 94 -7.18 -6.48 18.28
N LYS A 95 -8.02 -7.19 19.03
CA LYS A 95 -7.60 -8.40 19.77
C LYS A 95 -7.09 -9.49 18.84
N VAL A 96 -7.77 -9.72 17.71
CA VAL A 96 -7.32 -10.71 16.71
C VAL A 96 -6.01 -10.27 16.08
N TYR A 97 -5.88 -8.99 15.74
CA TYR A 97 -4.66 -8.42 15.20
C TYR A 97 -3.46 -8.68 16.13
N ASP A 98 -3.57 -8.28 17.39
CA ASP A 98 -2.50 -8.40 18.38
C ASP A 98 -2.19 -9.87 18.74
N ALA A 99 -3.19 -10.74 18.75
CA ALA A 99 -2.97 -12.19 18.90
C ALA A 99 -2.09 -12.78 17.77
N ASN A 100 -2.01 -12.10 16.63
CA ASN A 100 -1.22 -12.47 15.46
C ASN A 100 0.11 -11.69 15.35
N TYR A 101 0.64 -11.19 16.47
CA TYR A 101 1.89 -10.42 16.54
C TYR A 101 3.08 -11.05 15.77
N ASN A 102 3.14 -12.38 15.64
CA ASN A 102 4.21 -13.03 14.90
C ASN A 102 4.26 -12.69 13.41
N TYR A 103 3.13 -12.32 12.81
CA TYR A 103 3.07 -11.85 11.44
C TYR A 103 3.44 -10.37 11.33
N PHE A 104 2.90 -9.55 12.22
CA PHE A 104 2.98 -8.09 12.10
C PHE A 104 4.23 -7.49 12.77
N LYS A 105 4.71 -8.10 13.86
CA LYS A 105 5.75 -7.55 14.75
C LYS A 105 5.44 -6.12 15.21
N HIS A 106 4.15 -5.85 15.35
CA HIS A 106 3.57 -4.53 15.64
C HIS A 106 2.24 -4.75 16.35
N ASN A 107 1.91 -3.86 17.31
CA ASN A 107 0.64 -3.85 18.03
C ASN A 107 -0.26 -2.76 17.47
N ILE A 108 -1.56 -3.04 17.32
CA ILE A 108 -2.52 -2.10 16.78
C ILE A 108 -2.97 -1.07 17.81
N THR A 109 -3.25 0.15 17.34
CA THR A 109 -3.86 1.20 18.15
C THR A 109 -5.39 1.05 18.12
N GLU A 110 -5.99 0.65 19.24
CA GLU A 110 -7.46 0.59 19.41
C GLU A 110 -8.03 2.01 19.62
N LYS A 111 -8.26 2.75 18.53
CA LYS A 111 -8.81 4.12 18.53
C LYS A 111 -9.59 4.41 17.24
N ASP A 112 -10.61 5.25 17.35
CA ASP A 112 -11.21 5.91 16.19
C ASP A 112 -10.16 6.83 15.53
N ILE A 113 -10.09 6.80 14.20
CA ILE A 113 -9.18 7.65 13.43
C ILE A 113 -9.42 9.14 13.67
N ALA A 114 -10.66 9.54 13.96
CA ALA A 114 -11.00 10.93 14.28
C ALA A 114 -10.38 11.43 15.60
N GLU A 115 -9.96 10.51 16.48
CA GLU A 115 -9.31 10.83 17.76
C GLU A 115 -7.78 10.78 17.69
N ILE A 116 -7.22 10.28 16.58
CA ILE A 116 -5.77 10.14 16.41
C ILE A 116 -5.21 11.48 15.95
N LYS A 117 -4.32 12.06 16.75
CA LYS A 117 -3.60 13.28 16.36
C LYS A 117 -2.47 12.92 15.40
N HIS A 118 -2.21 13.80 14.43
CA HIS A 118 -1.12 13.58 13.49
C HIS A 118 0.23 13.36 14.20
N ASP A 119 0.52 14.06 15.29
CA ASP A 119 1.80 13.91 15.99
C ASP A 119 1.97 12.55 16.68
N GLU A 120 0.89 11.77 16.81
CA GLU A 120 0.94 10.36 17.24
C GLU A 120 1.35 9.42 16.10
N VAL A 121 1.27 9.86 14.84
CA VAL A 121 1.56 9.04 13.65
C VAL A 121 3.02 9.23 13.22
N PRO A 122 3.85 8.16 13.26
CA PRO A 122 5.23 8.19 12.78
C PRO A 122 5.34 8.45 11.28
N ASP A 123 6.56 8.75 10.85
CA ASP A 123 6.97 8.81 9.44
C ASP A 123 6.65 7.50 8.72
N PHE A 124 5.93 7.62 7.61
CA PHE A 124 5.58 6.50 6.74
C PHE A 124 5.95 6.82 5.28
N ASP A 125 6.20 5.76 4.53
CA ASP A 125 6.47 5.81 3.10
C ASP A 125 5.23 5.42 2.29
N PHE A 126 4.36 4.54 2.82
CA PHE A 126 3.17 4.07 2.13
C PHE A 126 1.96 4.07 3.07
N LEU A 127 0.80 4.50 2.57
CA LEU A 127 -0.47 4.46 3.31
C LEU A 127 -1.37 3.36 2.75
N VAL A 128 -1.94 2.53 3.62
CA VAL A 128 -2.94 1.56 3.24
C VAL A 128 -4.19 1.69 4.11
N GLY A 129 -5.38 1.41 3.57
CA GLY A 129 -6.56 1.26 4.43
C GLY A 129 -7.80 0.66 3.78
N GLY A 130 -8.57 -0.06 4.57
CA GLY A 130 -9.87 -0.64 4.19
C GLY A 130 -11.02 0.13 4.85
N PHE A 131 -11.28 1.36 4.40
CA PHE A 131 -12.26 2.22 5.06
C PHE A 131 -13.71 1.76 4.77
N PRO A 132 -14.65 1.93 5.72
CA PRO A 132 -16.02 1.40 5.58
C PRO A 132 -16.79 2.04 4.39
N CYS A 133 -17.34 1.18 3.52
CA CYS A 133 -18.03 1.54 2.26
C CYS A 133 -19.41 2.22 2.40
N GLN A 134 -19.93 2.38 3.62
CA GLN A 134 -21.39 2.54 3.79
C GLN A 134 -22.02 3.84 3.24
N PRO A 135 -21.34 5.00 3.09
CA PRO A 135 -21.98 6.16 2.47
C PRO A 135 -21.94 6.17 0.93
N PHE A 136 -21.21 5.26 0.28
CA PHE A 136 -20.98 5.28 -1.18
C PHE A 136 -21.67 4.15 -1.95
N SER A 137 -22.07 3.05 -1.31
CA SER A 137 -22.70 1.92 -2.01
C SER A 137 -24.16 2.19 -2.43
N ASN A 138 -24.56 1.72 -3.61
CA ASN A 138 -25.94 1.78 -4.16
C ASN A 138 -27.05 1.20 -3.25
N ALA A 139 -26.71 0.51 -2.15
CA ALA A 139 -27.65 -0.02 -1.17
C ALA A 139 -27.85 0.89 0.06
N GLY A 140 -27.02 1.93 0.22
CA GLY A 140 -27.16 2.96 1.24
C GLY A 140 -27.88 4.18 0.67
N LEU A 141 -28.83 4.73 1.43
CA LEU A 141 -29.45 6.02 1.13
C LEU A 141 -28.33 7.02 0.79
N ARG A 142 -28.34 7.54 -0.45
CA ARG A 142 -27.40 8.53 -1.03
C ARG A 142 -27.34 9.84 -0.23
N LYS A 143 -27.01 9.78 1.05
CA LYS A 143 -26.69 10.92 1.90
C LYS A 143 -25.20 11.13 1.81
N GLY A 144 -24.77 11.56 0.62
CA GLY A 144 -23.40 12.03 0.42
C GLY A 144 -23.02 13.06 1.48
N ILE A 145 -21.74 13.03 1.87
CA ILE A 145 -20.97 14.08 2.58
C ILE A 145 -21.51 14.53 3.97
N SER A 146 -22.73 14.17 4.35
CA SER A 146 -23.34 14.50 5.66
C SER A 146 -23.33 13.34 6.66
N ASP A 147 -22.83 12.18 6.24
CA ASP A 147 -22.65 11.01 7.09
C ASP A 147 -21.26 11.05 7.72
N SER A 148 -21.15 10.88 9.03
CA SER A 148 -19.91 10.86 9.81
C SER A 148 -18.94 9.72 9.42
N ARG A 149 -19.30 8.92 8.40
CA ARG A 149 -18.44 7.91 7.78
C ARG A 149 -17.77 8.39 6.49
N GLY A 150 -18.32 9.42 5.82
CA GLY A 150 -17.63 10.09 4.70
C GLY A 150 -16.37 10.81 5.17
N THR A 151 -16.38 11.29 6.41
CA THR A 151 -15.24 11.90 7.09
C THR A 151 -14.10 10.90 7.38
N LEU A 152 -14.34 9.58 7.39
CA LEU A 152 -13.28 8.60 7.65
C LEU A 152 -12.26 8.54 6.51
N PHE A 153 -12.73 8.61 5.26
CA PHE A 153 -11.84 8.75 4.11
C PHE A 153 -11.10 10.09 4.15
N GLU A 154 -11.79 11.17 4.52
CA GLU A 154 -11.19 12.50 4.65
C GLU A 154 -10.07 12.52 5.70
N ASN A 155 -10.27 11.89 6.86
CA ASN A 155 -9.26 11.74 7.91
C ASN A 155 -8.01 10.99 7.39
N ALA A 156 -8.20 9.92 6.61
CA ALA A 156 -7.07 9.18 6.02
C ALA A 156 -6.29 10.03 4.99
N ILE A 157 -7.00 10.80 4.16
CA ILE A 157 -6.39 11.73 3.20
C ILE A 157 -5.70 12.89 3.92
N GLU A 158 -6.25 13.38 5.03
CA GLU A 158 -5.65 14.42 5.85
C GLU A 158 -4.29 13.97 6.42
N MET A 159 -4.21 12.74 6.95
CA MET A 159 -2.92 12.17 7.40
C MET A 159 -1.87 12.13 6.28
N PHE A 160 -2.30 11.79 5.06
CA PHE A 160 -1.42 11.81 3.90
C PHE A 160 -0.95 13.22 3.52
N LYS A 161 -1.88 14.20 3.52
CA LYS A 161 -1.58 15.59 3.20
C LYS A 161 -0.63 16.24 4.19
N ILE A 162 -0.89 16.09 5.50
CA ILE A 162 -0.03 16.69 6.53
C ILE A 162 1.38 16.07 6.48
N SER A 163 1.50 14.78 6.15
CA SER A 163 2.81 14.15 5.91
C SER A 163 3.59 14.89 4.80
N ILE A 164 2.91 15.24 3.70
CA ILE A 164 3.50 16.03 2.61
C ILE A 164 3.87 17.45 3.07
N GLU A 165 2.98 18.13 3.79
CA GLU A 165 3.21 19.49 4.31
C GLU A 165 4.39 19.56 5.28
N LYS A 166 4.63 18.50 6.06
CA LYS A 166 5.82 18.33 6.90
C LYS A 166 7.10 18.01 6.12
N GLY A 167 7.06 18.10 4.78
CA GLY A 167 8.21 17.90 3.90
C GLY A 167 8.49 16.44 3.56
N ARG A 168 7.61 15.50 3.91
CA ARG A 168 7.75 14.09 3.54
C ARG A 168 7.17 13.84 2.15
N LYS A 169 7.57 12.71 1.56
CA LYS A 169 7.11 12.30 0.24
C LYS A 169 6.75 10.82 0.30
N PRO A 170 5.57 10.46 0.86
CA PRO A 170 5.08 9.09 0.75
C PRO A 170 5.08 8.68 -0.73
N ILE A 171 5.52 7.45 -1.00
CA ILE A 171 5.68 6.93 -2.37
C ILE A 171 4.34 6.52 -2.99
N GLY A 172 3.29 6.34 -2.16
CA GLY A 172 1.96 6.02 -2.64
C GLY A 172 0.98 5.66 -1.53
N PHE A 173 -0.23 5.31 -1.96
CA PHE A 173 -1.28 4.79 -1.08
C PHE A 173 -2.08 3.69 -1.79
N MET A 174 -2.78 2.87 -1.00
CA MET A 174 -3.74 1.88 -1.50
C MET A 174 -4.97 1.84 -0.60
N PHE A 175 -6.14 2.01 -1.19
CA PHE A 175 -7.40 1.83 -0.48
C PHE A 175 -8.21 0.71 -1.12
N GLU A 176 -8.80 -0.14 -0.28
CA GLU A 176 -9.72 -1.20 -0.71
C GLU A 176 -11.16 -0.76 -0.47
N ASN A 177 -12.05 -1.12 -1.39
CA ASN A 177 -13.48 -0.96 -1.18
C ASN A 177 -14.33 -1.91 -2.03
N VAL A 178 -15.60 -2.08 -1.66
CA VAL A 178 -16.54 -2.91 -2.41
C VAL A 178 -17.03 -2.21 -3.68
N ARG A 179 -17.51 -2.99 -4.65
CA ARG A 179 -18.03 -2.46 -5.92
C ARG A 179 -19.25 -1.57 -5.70
N GLY A 180 -19.27 -0.42 -6.39
CA GLY A 180 -20.41 0.51 -6.38
C GLY A 180 -20.21 1.77 -5.52
N ILE A 181 -18.95 2.15 -5.26
CA ILE A 181 -18.54 3.49 -4.79
C ILE A 181 -18.58 4.50 -5.93
#